data_AF-A0A1B6VPG5-F1
#
_entry.id   AF-A0A1B6VPG5-F1
#
_cell.length_a   1.000
_cell.length_b   1.000
_cell.length_c   1.000
_cell.angle_alpha   90.00
_cell.angle_beta   90.00
_cell.angle_gamma   90.00
#
_symmetry.space_group_name_H-M   'P 1'
#
loop_
_entity.id
_entity.type
_entity.pdbx_description
1 polymer ?
#
loop_
_entity_poly.entity_id
_entity_poly.type
_entity_poly.pdbx_seq_one_letter_code
_entity_poly.pdbx_strand_id
1 'polypeptide(L)'
;MKPYILIVRPRTAPDSKPIIKLLINPQEKTITNNGVVEQAYMKVYYRIVGPVPYGHRKQTYNFPACYVRDCGENGRICLTGSDPFGGAVYLEPDSLLGNRIGSFLMNQIVQWATKWPDAEINPIKLLPHQGHGENRLRRNRFYEQFGITFDYDDKKHSSGIGRYMRANSLVPWKTLPANLTVISLEDFLDEQEDSLLHTDRDLLATRRRNKDLNIELRNIVQHPILFAGKIIWATRANSIICMTILAFFLFYYWYKG
;
A
#
# COMPACT_ATOMS: atom_id res chain seq x y z
N MET A 1 -4.62 -19.51 -6.46
CA MET A 1 -5.13 -18.14 -6.71
C MET A 1 -4.04 -17.36 -7.44
N LYS A 2 -4.41 -16.41 -8.31
CA LYS A 2 -3.41 -15.53 -8.94
C LYS A 2 -2.94 -14.45 -7.93
N PRO A 3 -1.69 -14.00 -7.98
CA PRO A 3 -1.22 -12.88 -7.19
C PRO A 3 -1.92 -11.57 -7.61
N TYR A 4 -2.04 -10.63 -6.68
CA TYR A 4 -2.69 -9.35 -6.89
C TYR A 4 -2.09 -8.26 -5.99
N ILE A 5 -2.42 -6.99 -6.25
CA ILE A 5 -1.97 -5.87 -5.42
C ILE A 5 -3.11 -5.41 -4.51
N LEU A 6 -2.81 -5.32 -3.21
CA LEU A 6 -3.65 -4.66 -2.24
C LEU A 6 -3.17 -3.23 -2.06
N ILE A 7 -4.00 -2.28 -2.48
CA ILE A 7 -3.85 -0.86 -2.20
C ILE A 7 -4.50 -0.56 -0.85
N VAL A 8 -3.75 0.06 0.04
CA VAL A 8 -4.20 0.41 1.38
C VAL A 8 -4.17 1.92 1.54
N ARG A 9 -5.31 2.47 1.92
CA ARG A 9 -5.49 3.88 2.30
C ARG A 9 -5.65 4.00 3.82
N PRO A 10 -5.40 5.19 4.40
CA PRO A 10 -5.64 5.45 5.80
C PRO A 10 -7.05 5.05 6.21
N ARG A 11 -7.17 4.34 7.33
CA ARG A 11 -8.48 3.92 7.84
C ARG A 11 -9.44 5.09 8.08
N THR A 12 -8.92 6.26 8.45
CA THR A 12 -9.69 7.48 8.75
C THR A 12 -9.98 8.35 7.54
N ALA A 13 -9.32 8.12 6.40
CA ALA A 13 -9.50 8.87 5.16
C ALA A 13 -9.47 7.94 3.94
N PRO A 14 -10.55 7.17 3.70
CA PRO A 14 -10.60 6.17 2.63
C PRO A 14 -10.46 6.74 1.23
N ASP A 15 -10.73 8.04 1.01
CA ASP A 15 -10.62 8.68 -0.31
C ASP A 15 -9.26 9.34 -0.55
N SER A 16 -8.36 9.26 0.43
CA SER A 16 -7.02 9.88 0.33
C SER A 16 -6.03 9.03 -0.48
N LYS A 17 -4.81 9.54 -0.66
CA LYS A 17 -3.75 8.82 -1.38
C LYS A 17 -3.40 7.51 -0.64
N PRO A 18 -3.10 6.42 -1.37
CA PRO A 18 -2.61 5.19 -0.78
C PRO A 18 -1.38 5.42 0.09
N ILE A 19 -1.39 4.85 1.30
CA ILE A 19 -0.23 4.85 2.20
C ILE A 19 0.69 3.68 1.92
N ILE A 20 0.15 2.56 1.44
CA ILE A 20 0.96 1.39 1.10
C ILE A 20 0.32 0.55 0.00
N LYS A 21 1.16 -0.11 -0.77
CA LYS A 21 0.80 -1.12 -1.77
C LYS A 21 1.46 -2.43 -1.37
N LEU A 22 0.70 -3.52 -1.33
CA LEU A 22 1.20 -4.85 -0.99
C LEU A 22 0.97 -5.81 -2.15
N LEU A 23 2.00 -6.56 -2.53
CA LEU A 23 1.85 -7.75 -3.37
C LEU A 23 1.34 -8.87 -2.48
N ILE A 24 0.16 -9.40 -2.78
CA ILE A 24 -0.44 -10.53 -2.10
C ILE A 24 -0.39 -11.75 -3.02
N ASN A 25 0.08 -12.88 -2.50
CA ASN A 25 0.18 -14.13 -3.23
C ASN A 25 -0.35 -15.30 -2.38
N PRO A 26 -1.66 -15.60 -2.48
CA PRO A 26 -2.25 -16.73 -1.77
C PRO A 26 -1.89 -18.06 -2.44
N GLN A 27 -1.27 -18.96 -1.68
CA GLN A 27 -0.89 -20.30 -2.12
C GLN A 27 -1.61 -21.36 -1.31
N GLU A 28 -2.20 -22.32 -2.00
CA GLU A 28 -2.87 -23.47 -1.41
C GLU A 28 -2.18 -24.75 -1.88
N LYS A 29 -1.93 -25.68 -0.95
CA LYS A 29 -1.41 -27.02 -1.23
C LYS A 29 -2.30 -28.04 -0.55
N THR A 30 -2.82 -29.00 -1.29
CA THR A 30 -3.60 -30.12 -0.76
C THR A 30 -2.82 -31.43 -0.91
N ILE A 31 -3.01 -32.32 0.06
CA ILE A 31 -2.53 -33.70 0.03
C ILE A 31 -3.77 -34.58 0.13
N THR A 32 -3.95 -35.40 -0.90
CA THR A 32 -5.11 -36.27 -1.04
C THR A 32 -4.68 -37.72 -1.06
N ASN A 33 -5.45 -38.57 -0.40
CA ASN A 33 -5.32 -40.01 -0.45
C ASN A 33 -6.66 -40.60 -0.88
N ASN A 34 -6.64 -41.46 -1.91
CA ASN A 34 -7.85 -42.08 -2.48
C ASN A 34 -8.97 -41.08 -2.80
N GLY A 35 -8.61 -39.90 -3.31
CA GLY A 35 -9.56 -38.84 -3.66
C GLY A 35 -10.09 -38.02 -2.49
N VAL A 36 -9.70 -38.31 -1.25
CA VAL A 36 -10.08 -37.53 -0.07
C VAL A 36 -8.92 -36.66 0.41
N VAL A 37 -9.21 -35.42 0.78
CA VAL A 37 -8.22 -34.50 1.34
C VAL A 37 -7.86 -34.96 2.75
N GLU A 38 -6.62 -35.42 2.94
CA GLU A 38 -6.07 -35.74 4.26
C GLU A 38 -5.49 -34.49 4.92
N GLN A 39 -4.80 -33.65 4.13
CA GLN A 39 -4.18 -32.43 4.62
C GLN A 39 -4.34 -31.31 3.61
N ALA A 40 -4.50 -30.08 4.09
CA ALA A 40 -4.46 -28.90 3.25
C ALA A 40 -3.72 -27.78 3.96
N TYR A 41 -3.00 -26.97 3.20
CA TYR A 41 -2.18 -25.88 3.70
C TYR A 41 -2.49 -24.63 2.90
N MET A 42 -2.64 -23.51 3.61
CA MET A 42 -2.79 -22.20 3.01
C MET A 42 -1.67 -21.30 3.51
N LYS A 43 -1.03 -20.59 2.60
CA LYS A 43 -0.06 -19.53 2.91
C LYS A 43 -0.42 -18.29 2.13
N VAL A 44 -0.83 -17.24 2.85
CA VAL A 44 -1.09 -15.93 2.26
C VAL A 44 0.19 -15.12 2.35
N TYR A 45 0.99 -15.14 1.28
CA TYR A 45 2.23 -14.35 1.24
C TYR A 45 1.92 -12.88 0.99
N TYR A 46 2.68 -12.00 1.62
CA TYR A 46 2.59 -10.57 1.36
C TYR A 46 3.97 -9.90 1.36
N ARG A 47 4.11 -8.84 0.56
CA ARG A 47 5.33 -8.04 0.44
C ARG A 47 5.00 -6.58 0.10
N ILE A 48 5.73 -5.63 0.67
CA ILE A 48 5.60 -4.20 0.33
C ILE A 48 6.12 -3.94 -1.09
N VAL A 49 5.30 -3.28 -1.91
CA VAL A 49 5.66 -2.79 -3.24
C VAL A 49 5.97 -1.30 -3.15
N GLY A 50 7.16 -0.92 -3.63
CA GLY A 50 7.67 0.45 -3.56
C GLY A 50 8.69 0.67 -2.43
N PRO A 51 8.77 1.90 -1.87
CA PRO A 51 9.71 2.22 -0.80
C PRO A 51 9.33 1.49 0.49
N VAL A 52 10.34 0.97 1.17
CA VAL A 52 10.19 0.31 2.47
C VAL A 52 10.55 1.32 3.56
N PRO A 53 9.87 1.30 4.73
CA PRO A 53 10.24 2.17 5.85
C PRO A 53 11.73 2.06 6.21
N TYR A 54 12.30 3.18 6.68
CA TYR A 54 13.70 3.26 7.07
C TYR A 54 14.08 2.15 8.07
N GLY A 55 15.23 1.51 7.86
CA GLY A 55 15.71 0.41 8.71
C GLY A 55 15.14 -0.98 8.36
N HIS A 56 14.18 -1.09 7.44
CA HIS A 56 13.62 -2.38 7.03
C HIS A 56 14.10 -2.81 5.63
N ARG A 57 14.28 -4.11 5.44
CA ARG A 57 14.59 -4.71 4.13
C ARG A 57 13.30 -5.16 3.44
N LYS A 58 13.30 -5.19 2.11
CA LYS A 58 12.21 -5.84 1.35
C LYS A 58 12.19 -7.33 1.69
N GLN A 59 11.30 -7.73 2.57
CA GLN A 59 11.07 -9.12 2.96
C GLN A 59 9.67 -9.58 2.53
N THR A 60 9.54 -10.88 2.35
CA THR A 60 8.26 -11.54 2.10
C THR A 60 7.85 -12.25 3.38
N TYR A 61 6.64 -11.96 3.83
CA TYR A 61 6.04 -12.55 5.03
C TYR A 61 4.83 -13.38 4.63
N ASN A 62 4.27 -14.14 5.55
CA ASN A 62 3.09 -14.94 5.28
C ASN A 62 2.22 -15.15 6.51
N PHE A 63 0.92 -15.35 6.26
CA PHE A 63 0.02 -15.93 7.23
C PHE A 63 -0.22 -17.39 6.84
N PRO A 64 0.17 -18.36 7.68
CA PRO A 64 -0.07 -19.78 7.42
C PRO A 64 -1.37 -20.26 8.06
N ALA A 65 -1.97 -21.28 7.44
CA ALA A 65 -3.03 -22.10 8.03
C ALA A 65 -2.92 -23.54 7.52
N CYS A 66 -3.47 -24.49 8.27
CA CYS A 66 -3.52 -25.89 7.87
C CYS A 66 -4.82 -26.57 8.29
N TYR A 67 -5.19 -27.61 7.57
CA TYR A 67 -6.24 -28.56 7.87
C TYR A 67 -5.62 -29.96 7.88
N VAL A 68 -5.96 -30.75 8.89
CA VAL A 68 -5.55 -32.16 9.01
C VAL A 68 -6.78 -32.98 9.38
N ARG A 69 -7.11 -33.96 8.54
CA ARG A 69 -8.30 -34.80 8.69
C ARG A 69 -8.20 -35.75 9.90
N ASP A 70 -7.05 -36.37 10.11
CA ASP A 70 -6.86 -37.39 11.16
C ASP A 70 -6.60 -36.79 12.56
N CYS A 71 -6.95 -35.54 12.76
CA CYS A 71 -6.82 -34.83 14.02
C CYS A 71 -8.20 -34.41 14.51
N GLY A 72 -8.76 -35.11 15.51
CA GLY A 72 -10.13 -34.91 15.97
C GLY A 72 -11.15 -35.74 15.17
N GLU A 73 -12.43 -35.65 15.54
CA GLU A 73 -13.49 -36.49 14.92
C GLU A 73 -13.79 -36.10 13.46
N ASN A 74 -13.74 -34.81 13.13
CA ASN A 74 -14.07 -34.27 11.80
C ASN A 74 -12.89 -33.54 11.14
N GLY A 75 -11.67 -33.81 11.63
CA GLY A 75 -10.48 -33.05 11.30
C GLY A 75 -10.39 -31.71 12.03
N ARG A 76 -9.24 -31.07 11.88
CA ARG A 76 -8.84 -29.90 12.67
C ARG A 76 -8.12 -28.88 11.80
N ILE A 77 -8.45 -27.62 12.04
CA ILE A 77 -7.90 -26.46 11.34
C ILE A 77 -7.09 -25.61 12.31
N CYS A 78 -5.85 -25.30 11.94
CA CYS A 78 -5.08 -24.23 12.56
C CYS A 78 -5.12 -22.99 11.68
N LEU A 79 -5.68 -21.88 12.19
CA LEU A 79 -5.80 -20.61 11.47
C LEU A 79 -4.52 -19.76 11.50
N THR A 80 -3.53 -20.16 12.30
CA THR A 80 -2.32 -19.36 12.58
C THR A 80 -1.03 -20.15 12.45
N GLY A 81 -1.07 -21.38 11.93
CA GLY A 81 0.03 -22.33 11.95
C GLY A 81 0.07 -23.21 10.71
N SER A 82 1.23 -23.84 10.49
CA SER A 82 1.42 -24.82 9.41
C SER A 82 1.19 -26.26 9.87
N ASP A 83 0.78 -26.47 11.12
CA ASP A 83 0.53 -27.76 11.73
C ASP A 83 -0.65 -27.67 12.72
N PRO A 84 -1.27 -28.81 13.09
CA PRO A 84 -2.46 -28.83 13.92
C PRO A 84 -2.16 -28.64 15.42
N PHE A 85 -0.95 -28.28 15.83
CA PHE A 85 -0.59 -28.08 17.24
C PHE A 85 -0.52 -26.61 17.64
N GLY A 86 -0.55 -25.70 16.67
CA GLY A 86 -0.73 -24.28 16.89
C GLY A 86 0.16 -23.42 16.01
N GLY A 87 0.07 -22.11 16.23
CA GLY A 87 0.93 -21.17 15.55
C GLY A 87 0.64 -19.74 15.96
N ALA A 88 1.45 -18.82 15.44
CA ALA A 88 1.32 -17.40 15.69
C ALA A 88 1.45 -16.65 14.37
N VAL A 89 0.62 -15.62 14.22
CA VAL A 89 0.69 -14.69 13.09
C VAL A 89 1.17 -13.33 13.58
N TYR A 90 2.11 -12.77 12.85
CA TYR A 90 2.66 -11.44 13.08
C TYR A 90 2.54 -10.64 11.79
N LEU A 91 2.17 -9.37 11.91
CA LEU A 91 2.15 -8.46 10.77
C LEU A 91 3.39 -7.59 10.83
N GLU A 92 4.35 -7.90 9.97
CA GLU A 92 5.60 -7.15 9.84
C GLU A 92 5.67 -6.37 8.53
N PRO A 93 6.30 -5.18 8.51
CA PRO A 93 6.77 -4.41 9.68
C PRO A 93 5.62 -3.74 10.46
N ASP A 94 5.89 -3.27 11.68
CA ASP A 94 4.88 -2.63 12.56
C ASP A 94 4.15 -1.43 11.93
N SER A 95 4.78 -0.78 10.95
CA SER A 95 4.15 0.30 10.17
C SER A 95 2.89 -0.14 9.40
N LEU A 96 2.66 -1.44 9.22
CA LEU A 96 1.45 -2.00 8.61
C LEU A 96 0.25 -2.06 9.57
N LEU A 97 0.49 -1.93 10.88
CA LEU A 97 -0.53 -2.05 11.89
C LEU A 97 -1.57 -0.92 11.79
N GLY A 98 -2.80 -1.19 12.24
CA GLY A 98 -3.87 -0.18 12.32
C GLY A 98 -4.69 0.06 11.05
N ASN A 99 -4.25 -0.42 9.88
CA ASN A 99 -4.94 -0.19 8.59
C ASN A 99 -5.65 -1.42 8.01
N ARG A 100 -6.13 -2.32 8.88
CA ARG A 100 -6.90 -3.54 8.53
C ARG A 100 -6.18 -4.58 7.65
N ILE A 101 -4.88 -4.41 7.41
CA ILE A 101 -4.05 -5.34 6.60
C ILE A 101 -4.05 -6.74 7.21
N GLY A 102 -3.74 -6.86 8.51
CA GLY A 102 -3.74 -8.16 9.20
C GLY A 102 -5.11 -8.84 9.11
N SER A 103 -6.19 -8.10 9.34
CA SER A 103 -7.56 -8.63 9.20
C SER A 103 -7.86 -9.08 7.76
N PHE A 104 -7.39 -8.35 6.75
CA PHE A 104 -7.55 -8.76 5.35
C PHE A 104 -6.83 -10.09 5.06
N LEU A 105 -5.59 -10.25 5.52
CA LEU A 105 -4.81 -11.47 5.35
C LEU A 105 -5.47 -12.66 6.08
N MET A 106 -5.93 -12.43 7.32
CA MET A 106 -6.65 -13.45 8.09
C MET A 106 -7.99 -13.80 7.46
N ASN A 107 -8.70 -12.84 6.87
CA ASN A 107 -9.96 -13.12 6.18
C ASN A 107 -9.79 -14.12 5.03
N GLN A 108 -8.66 -14.08 4.30
CA GLN A 108 -8.36 -15.08 3.27
C GLN A 108 -8.23 -16.49 3.87
N ILE A 109 -7.58 -16.61 5.03
CA ILE A 109 -7.49 -17.88 5.77
C ILE A 109 -8.86 -18.33 6.26
N VAL A 110 -9.66 -17.42 6.82
CA VAL A 110 -11.00 -17.72 7.33
C VAL A 110 -11.91 -18.19 6.19
N GLN A 111 -11.89 -17.52 5.03
CA GLN A 111 -12.60 -17.94 3.83
C GLN A 111 -12.12 -19.28 3.28
N TRP A 112 -10.82 -19.57 3.39
CA TRP A 112 -10.29 -20.87 3.01
C TRP A 112 -10.74 -21.99 3.97
N ALA A 113 -10.80 -21.71 5.28
CA ALA A 113 -11.20 -22.67 6.30
C ALA A 113 -12.66 -23.14 6.17
N THR A 114 -13.55 -22.32 5.60
CA THR A 114 -14.97 -22.70 5.42
C THR A 114 -15.18 -23.87 4.46
N LYS A 115 -14.16 -24.29 3.72
CA LYS A 115 -14.20 -25.51 2.88
C LYS A 115 -14.43 -26.79 3.70
N TRP A 116 -14.09 -26.79 5.00
CA TRP A 116 -14.30 -27.93 5.91
C TRP A 116 -15.21 -27.50 7.08
N PRO A 117 -16.51 -27.30 6.84
CA PRO A 117 -17.43 -26.69 7.81
C PRO A 117 -17.50 -27.42 9.15
N ASP A 118 -17.34 -28.75 9.13
CA ASP A 118 -17.45 -29.61 10.31
C ASP A 118 -16.14 -29.74 11.11
N ALA A 119 -15.02 -29.29 10.54
CA ALA A 119 -13.72 -29.38 11.18
C ALA A 119 -13.62 -28.47 12.40
N GLU A 120 -12.87 -28.93 13.40
CA GLU A 120 -12.63 -28.19 14.64
C GLU A 120 -11.61 -27.09 14.41
N ILE A 121 -11.87 -25.88 14.91
CA ILE A 121 -10.87 -24.82 14.95
C ILE A 121 -9.99 -25.02 16.18
N ASN A 122 -8.67 -25.04 15.96
CA ASN A 122 -7.71 -25.08 17.05
C ASN A 122 -7.90 -23.88 18.00
N PRO A 123 -8.00 -24.13 19.31
CA PRO A 123 -8.10 -23.06 20.29
C PRO A 123 -6.93 -22.08 20.17
N ILE A 124 -7.25 -20.81 19.91
CA ILE A 124 -6.26 -19.74 19.87
C ILE A 124 -5.93 -19.35 21.30
N LYS A 125 -4.64 -19.36 21.66
CA LYS A 125 -4.17 -18.92 22.98
C LYS A 125 -3.72 -17.46 22.89
N LEU A 126 -4.25 -16.64 23.78
CA LEU A 126 -3.84 -15.25 23.95
C LEU A 126 -2.84 -15.19 25.10
N LEU A 127 -1.59 -14.82 24.82
CA LEU A 127 -0.54 -14.74 25.86
C LEU A 127 -0.36 -13.30 26.36
N PRO A 128 -0.10 -13.07 27.67
CA PRO A 128 0.01 -11.72 28.23
C PRO A 128 1.10 -10.86 27.58
N HIS A 129 2.22 -11.48 27.15
CA HIS A 129 3.37 -10.79 26.57
C HIS A 129 3.17 -10.39 25.09
N GLN A 130 2.12 -10.86 24.42
CA GLN A 130 1.86 -10.58 23.01
C GLN A 130 1.15 -9.23 22.78
N GLY A 131 1.11 -8.34 23.79
CA GLY A 131 0.63 -6.97 23.63
C GLY A 131 0.44 -6.22 24.94
N HIS A 132 0.81 -4.92 24.95
CA HIS A 132 0.60 -4.01 26.08
C HIS A 132 -0.50 -2.99 25.78
N GLY A 133 -1.25 -2.58 26.81
CA GLY A 133 -2.26 -1.50 26.70
C GLY A 133 -3.31 -1.75 25.61
N GLU A 134 -3.48 -0.78 24.70
CA GLU A 134 -4.45 -0.85 23.60
C GLU A 134 -4.14 -1.94 22.56
N ASN A 135 -2.86 -2.30 22.37
CA ASN A 135 -2.46 -3.34 21.41
C ASN A 135 -3.07 -4.70 21.77
N ARG A 136 -3.26 -4.95 23.08
CA ARG A 136 -3.90 -6.15 23.64
C ARG A 136 -5.37 -6.26 23.23
N LEU A 137 -6.13 -5.19 23.44
CA LEU A 137 -7.54 -5.15 23.02
C LEU A 137 -7.67 -5.20 21.49
N ARG A 138 -6.74 -4.58 20.76
CA ARG A 138 -6.69 -4.66 19.30
C ARG A 138 -6.46 -6.10 18.80
N ARG A 139 -5.56 -6.85 19.43
CA ARG A 139 -5.32 -8.27 19.14
C ARG A 139 -6.56 -9.13 19.41
N ASN A 140 -7.25 -8.89 20.52
CA ASN A 140 -8.44 -9.67 20.84
C ASN A 140 -9.55 -9.42 19.79
N ARG A 141 -9.85 -8.14 19.49
CA ARG A 141 -10.80 -7.75 18.43
C ARG A 141 -10.44 -8.30 17.06
N PHE A 142 -9.14 -8.49 16.79
CA PHE A 142 -8.67 -9.07 15.54
C PHE A 142 -9.17 -10.51 15.33
N TYR A 143 -9.30 -11.32 16.38
CA TYR A 143 -9.87 -12.66 16.29
C TYR A 143 -11.40 -12.67 16.44
N GLU A 144 -11.92 -11.86 17.37
CA GLU A 144 -13.36 -11.80 17.66
C GLU A 144 -14.21 -11.38 16.45
N GLN A 145 -13.67 -10.54 15.56
CA GLN A 145 -14.38 -10.14 14.33
C GLN A 145 -14.70 -11.34 13.40
N PHE A 146 -14.03 -12.47 13.56
CA PHE A 146 -14.25 -13.69 12.77
C PHE A 146 -15.12 -14.72 13.52
N GLY A 147 -15.78 -14.32 14.61
CA GLY A 147 -16.66 -15.18 15.41
C GLY A 147 -15.95 -15.97 16.52
N ILE A 148 -14.64 -15.77 16.69
CA ILE A 148 -13.85 -16.47 17.71
C ILE A 148 -14.11 -15.83 19.08
N THR A 149 -14.63 -16.62 20.01
CA THR A 149 -14.90 -16.16 21.38
C THR A 149 -13.83 -16.69 22.33
N PHE A 150 -13.43 -15.91 23.33
CA PHE A 150 -12.40 -16.29 24.29
C PHE A 150 -12.98 -16.39 25.71
N ASP A 151 -12.50 -17.37 26.46
CA ASP A 151 -12.57 -17.37 27.91
C ASP A 151 -11.32 -16.67 28.44
N TYR A 152 -11.51 -15.46 28.94
CA TYR A 152 -10.44 -14.61 29.45
C TYR A 152 -10.08 -14.97 30.90
N ASP A 153 -8.79 -15.01 31.21
CA ASP A 153 -8.31 -15.35 32.56
C ASP A 153 -8.42 -14.17 33.53
N ASP A 154 -8.50 -12.94 33.01
CA ASP A 154 -8.48 -11.71 33.77
C ASP A 154 -9.51 -10.69 33.27
N LYS A 155 -10.00 -9.82 34.16
CA LYS A 155 -10.92 -8.71 33.80
C LYS A 155 -10.34 -7.74 32.78
N LYS A 156 -9.01 -7.72 32.62
CA LYS A 156 -8.35 -6.86 31.66
C LYS A 156 -8.29 -7.52 30.26
N HIS A 157 -8.60 -8.81 30.11
CA HIS A 157 -8.51 -9.58 28.85
C HIS A 157 -7.07 -9.65 28.29
N SER A 158 -6.06 -9.84 29.15
CA SER A 158 -4.66 -10.03 28.77
C SER A 158 -4.35 -11.40 28.20
N SER A 159 -4.91 -12.43 28.82
CA SER A 159 -4.80 -13.81 28.39
C SER A 159 -6.15 -14.50 28.37
N GLY A 160 -6.17 -15.61 27.67
CA GLY A 160 -7.35 -16.44 27.54
C GLY A 160 -7.16 -17.48 26.46
N ILE A 161 -8.13 -18.37 26.38
CA ILE A 161 -8.18 -19.43 25.38
C ILE A 161 -9.44 -19.31 24.56
N GLY A 162 -9.32 -19.50 23.24
CA GLY A 162 -10.45 -19.55 22.33
C GLY A 162 -11.35 -20.73 22.70
N ARG A 163 -12.65 -20.47 22.80
CA ARG A 163 -13.66 -21.51 23.00
C ARG A 163 -13.64 -22.48 21.83
N TYR A 164 -14.01 -23.73 22.13
CA TYR A 164 -14.26 -24.72 21.10
C TYR A 164 -15.28 -24.20 20.09
N MET A 165 -14.95 -24.33 18.79
CA MET A 165 -15.86 -24.01 17.70
C MET A 165 -15.49 -24.82 16.45
N ARG A 166 -16.46 -24.97 15.55
CA ARG A 166 -16.26 -25.54 14.22
C ARG A 166 -16.07 -24.43 13.17
N ALA A 167 -15.54 -24.80 12.02
CA ALA A 167 -15.27 -23.85 10.94
C ALA A 167 -16.53 -23.18 10.38
N ASN A 168 -17.69 -23.86 10.42
CA ASN A 168 -18.98 -23.28 10.03
C ASN A 168 -19.43 -22.08 10.89
N SER A 169 -18.91 -21.96 12.12
CA SER A 169 -19.18 -20.84 13.01
C SER A 169 -18.30 -19.62 12.71
N LEU A 170 -17.34 -19.72 11.79
CA LEU A 170 -16.51 -18.59 11.38
C LEU A 170 -17.32 -17.55 10.61
N VAL A 171 -16.97 -16.29 10.82
CA VAL A 171 -17.64 -15.14 10.19
C VAL A 171 -16.66 -14.42 9.25
N PRO A 172 -16.48 -14.88 8.00
CA PRO A 172 -15.67 -14.17 7.02
C PRO A 172 -16.30 -12.82 6.64
N TRP A 173 -15.46 -11.88 6.22
CA TRP A 173 -15.91 -10.63 5.63
C TRP A 173 -16.68 -10.92 4.33
N LYS A 174 -17.89 -10.36 4.26
CA LYS A 174 -18.73 -10.37 3.05
C LYS A 174 -18.40 -9.21 2.12
N THR A 175 -17.95 -8.09 2.68
CA THR A 175 -17.65 -6.86 1.95
C THR A 175 -16.26 -6.35 2.30
N LEU A 176 -15.50 -5.93 1.29
CA LEU A 176 -14.18 -5.35 1.50
C LEU A 176 -14.32 -3.95 2.15
N PRO A 177 -13.58 -3.65 3.23
CA PRO A 177 -13.57 -2.30 3.81
C PRO A 177 -13.13 -1.24 2.80
N ALA A 178 -13.77 -0.07 2.82
CA ALA A 178 -13.52 1.02 1.84
C ALA A 178 -12.07 1.51 1.77
N ASN A 179 -11.29 1.37 2.85
CA ASN A 179 -9.88 1.78 2.86
C ASN A 179 -8.95 0.79 2.14
N LEU A 180 -9.48 -0.34 1.68
CA LEU A 180 -8.75 -1.40 0.99
C LEU A 180 -9.28 -1.51 -0.44
N THR A 181 -8.36 -1.66 -1.39
CA THR A 181 -8.72 -1.92 -2.79
C THR A 181 -7.84 -3.04 -3.31
N VAL A 182 -8.45 -4.01 -3.96
CA VAL A 182 -7.75 -5.09 -4.65
C VAL A 182 -7.73 -4.75 -6.13
N ILE A 183 -6.55 -4.74 -6.73
CA ILE A 183 -6.35 -4.60 -8.17
C ILE A 183 -5.57 -5.80 -8.69
N SER A 184 -5.81 -6.20 -9.94
CA SER A 184 -5.04 -7.28 -10.54
C SER A 184 -3.58 -6.88 -10.70
N LEU A 185 -2.70 -7.87 -10.84
CA LEU A 185 -1.29 -7.57 -11.06
C LEU A 185 -1.08 -6.94 -12.44
N GLU A 186 -1.87 -7.37 -13.41
CA GLU A 186 -1.89 -6.87 -14.78
C GLU A 186 -2.30 -5.39 -14.82
N ASP A 187 -3.46 -5.03 -14.26
CA ASP A 187 -3.91 -3.62 -14.21
C ASP A 187 -2.91 -2.72 -13.48
N PHE A 188 -2.29 -3.25 -12.41
CA PHE A 188 -1.26 -2.51 -11.69
C PHE A 188 -0.03 -2.23 -12.54
N LEU A 189 0.42 -3.22 -13.34
CA LEU A 189 1.59 -3.07 -14.20
C LEU A 189 1.30 -2.07 -15.32
N ASP A 190 0.11 -2.14 -15.93
CA ASP A 190 -0.32 -1.19 -16.96
C ASP A 190 -0.34 0.24 -16.40
N GLU A 191 -0.92 0.46 -15.21
CA GLU A 191 -0.90 1.76 -14.53
C GLU A 191 0.53 2.26 -14.24
N GLN A 192 1.46 1.36 -13.88
CA GLN A 192 2.86 1.73 -13.65
C GLN A 192 3.57 2.09 -14.96
N GLU A 193 3.31 1.37 -16.05
CA GLU A 193 3.88 1.66 -17.37
C GLU A 193 3.43 3.02 -17.89
N ASP A 194 2.13 3.30 -17.83
CA ASP A 194 1.57 4.61 -18.21
C ASP A 194 2.18 5.74 -17.38
N SER A 195 2.28 5.55 -16.07
CA SER A 195 2.90 6.55 -15.18
C SER A 195 4.37 6.79 -15.52
N LEU A 196 5.12 5.76 -15.93
CA LEU A 196 6.51 5.89 -16.34
C LEU A 196 6.63 6.67 -17.67
N LEU A 197 5.79 6.35 -18.65
CA LEU A 197 5.75 7.04 -19.94
C LEU A 197 5.42 8.53 -19.79
N HIS A 198 4.47 8.87 -18.93
CA HIS A 198 4.13 10.25 -18.61
C HIS A 198 5.31 10.98 -17.94
N THR A 199 5.94 10.35 -16.95
CA THR A 199 7.09 10.94 -16.25
C THR A 199 8.27 11.19 -17.19
N ASP A 200 8.56 10.26 -18.11
CA ASP A 200 9.66 10.43 -19.07
C ASP A 200 9.42 11.60 -20.03
N ARG A 201 8.18 11.76 -20.51
CA ARG A 201 7.79 12.92 -21.34
C ARG A 201 8.00 14.24 -20.60
N ASP A 202 7.59 14.32 -19.34
CA ASP A 202 7.75 15.53 -18.51
C ASP A 202 9.23 15.83 -18.23
N LEU A 203 10.04 14.79 -18.02
CA LEU A 203 11.48 14.90 -17.81
C LEU A 203 12.18 15.42 -19.07
N LEU A 204 11.80 14.93 -20.25
CA LEU A 204 12.29 15.44 -21.54
C LEU A 204 11.90 16.90 -21.77
N ALA A 205 10.65 17.27 -21.48
CA ALA A 205 10.18 18.65 -21.60
C ALA A 205 10.97 19.60 -20.67
N THR A 206 11.19 19.17 -19.43
CA THR A 206 11.97 19.93 -18.44
C THR A 206 13.43 20.06 -18.85
N ARG A 207 14.04 18.98 -19.37
CA ARG A 207 15.42 19.01 -19.89
C ARG A 207 15.59 19.98 -21.05
N ARG A 208 14.63 20.01 -22.00
CA ARG A 208 14.64 20.97 -23.11
C ARG A 208 14.59 22.41 -22.59
N ARG A 209 13.64 22.72 -21.70
CA ARG A 209 13.52 24.05 -21.09
C ARG A 209 14.79 24.48 -20.36
N ASN A 210 15.42 23.58 -19.59
CA ASN A 210 16.69 23.87 -18.92
C ASN A 210 17.83 24.12 -19.91
N LYS A 211 17.87 23.41 -21.04
CA LYS A 211 18.87 23.65 -22.08
C LYS A 211 18.68 25.02 -22.72
N ASP A 212 17.44 25.38 -23.03
CA ASP A 212 17.10 26.67 -23.64
C ASP A 212 17.45 27.83 -22.70
N LEU A 213 17.10 27.71 -21.41
CA LEU A 213 17.48 28.69 -20.38
C LEU A 213 19.00 28.81 -20.21
N ASN A 214 19.74 27.70 -20.27
CA ASN A 214 21.19 27.74 -20.21
C ASN A 214 21.83 28.43 -21.42
N ILE A 215 21.26 28.26 -22.62
CA ILE A 215 21.68 28.97 -23.83
C ILE A 215 21.39 30.47 -23.67
N GLU A 216 20.20 30.82 -23.18
CA GLU A 216 19.83 32.21 -22.94
C GLU A 216 20.74 32.87 -21.90
N LEU A 217 20.99 32.23 -20.76
CA LEU A 217 21.93 32.70 -19.75
C LEU A 217 23.34 32.91 -20.31
N ARG A 218 23.83 31.96 -21.12
CA ARG A 218 25.14 32.11 -21.76
C ARG A 218 25.18 33.31 -22.69
N ASN A 219 24.13 33.52 -23.49
CA ASN A 219 24.02 34.68 -24.37
C ASN A 219 23.98 36.00 -23.58
N ILE A 220 23.29 36.03 -22.43
CA ILE A 220 23.24 37.20 -21.54
C ILE A 220 24.63 37.50 -20.98
N VAL A 221 25.33 36.48 -20.47
CA VAL A 221 26.69 36.63 -19.90
C VAL A 221 27.70 37.08 -20.96
N GLN A 222 27.59 36.59 -22.19
CA GLN A 222 28.49 36.96 -23.27
C GLN A 222 28.22 38.37 -23.83
N HIS A 223 26.97 38.85 -23.76
CA HIS A 223 26.57 40.13 -24.34
C HIS A 223 25.72 40.99 -23.38
N PRO A 224 26.28 41.44 -22.25
CA PRO A 224 25.51 42.12 -21.21
C PRO A 224 24.91 43.46 -21.66
N ILE A 225 25.65 44.23 -22.49
CA ILE A 225 25.21 45.54 -22.99
C ILE A 225 24.06 45.39 -24.00
N LEU A 226 24.16 44.43 -24.93
CA LEU A 226 23.10 44.17 -25.91
C LEU A 226 21.82 43.66 -25.25
N PHE A 227 21.96 42.83 -24.21
CA PHE A 227 20.83 42.33 -23.44
C PHE A 227 20.13 43.46 -22.65
N ALA A 228 20.89 44.32 -21.96
CA ALA A 228 20.34 45.50 -21.29
C ALA A 228 19.61 46.42 -22.28
N GLY A 229 20.18 46.65 -23.46
CA GLY A 229 19.52 47.40 -24.54
C GLY A 229 18.21 46.76 -25.01
N LYS A 230 18.17 45.43 -25.16
CA LYS A 230 16.96 44.68 -25.54
C LYS A 230 15.86 44.76 -24.48
N ILE A 231 16.19 44.69 -23.19
CA ILE A 231 15.23 44.84 -22.09
C ILE A 231 14.65 46.26 -22.08
N ILE A 232 15.50 47.28 -22.20
CA ILE A 232 15.09 48.68 -22.22
C ILE A 232 14.19 48.95 -23.43
N TRP A 233 14.55 48.40 -24.60
CA TRP A 233 13.72 48.49 -25.79
C TRP A 233 12.38 47.78 -25.61
N ALA A 234 12.35 46.55 -25.08
CA ALA A 234 11.11 45.79 -24.90
C ALA A 234 10.15 46.43 -23.87
N THR A 235 10.67 47.08 -22.82
CA THR A 235 9.85 47.69 -21.76
C THR A 235 9.49 49.14 -22.03
N ARG A 236 10.29 49.86 -22.82
CA ARG A 236 10.12 51.31 -23.06
C ARG A 236 10.14 51.71 -24.53
N ALA A 237 9.86 50.78 -25.45
CA ALA A 237 9.84 51.02 -26.91
C ALA A 237 9.10 52.31 -27.27
N ASN A 238 7.86 52.48 -26.78
CA ASN A 238 7.04 53.65 -27.10
C ASN A 238 7.64 54.96 -26.54
N SER A 239 8.25 54.92 -25.36
CA SER A 239 8.90 56.10 -24.77
C SER A 239 10.17 56.48 -25.53
N ILE A 240 10.95 55.49 -25.99
CA ILE A 240 12.16 55.71 -26.80
C ILE A 240 11.78 56.28 -28.16
N ILE A 241 10.75 55.73 -28.82
CA ILE A 241 10.23 56.23 -30.10
C ILE A 241 9.70 57.67 -29.96
N CYS A 242 8.95 57.97 -28.90
CA CYS A 242 8.49 59.34 -28.66
C CYS A 242 9.66 60.30 -28.46
N MET A 243 10.69 59.93 -27.69
CA MET A 243 11.87 60.76 -27.45
C MET A 243 12.68 61.00 -28.74
N THR A 244 12.83 59.99 -29.60
CA THR A 244 13.54 60.17 -30.89
C THR A 244 12.76 61.03 -31.86
N ILE A 245 11.42 60.90 -31.91
CA ILE A 245 10.56 61.78 -32.70
C ILE A 245 10.69 63.23 -32.19
N LEU A 246 10.62 63.45 -30.89
CA LEU A 246 10.76 64.78 -30.27
C LEU A 246 12.13 65.41 -30.56
N ALA A 247 13.21 64.62 -30.45
CA ALA A 247 14.55 65.06 -30.79
C ALA A 247 14.70 65.40 -32.29
N PHE A 248 14.09 64.61 -33.18
CA PHE A 248 14.09 64.88 -34.61
C PHE A 248 13.34 66.18 -34.95
N PHE A 249 12.20 66.44 -34.30
CA PHE A 249 11.48 67.71 -34.45
C PHE A 249 12.30 68.90 -33.94
N LEU A 250 12.95 68.77 -32.78
CA LEU A 250 13.83 69.82 -32.24
C LEU A 250 15.01 70.09 -33.17
N PHE A 251 15.64 69.04 -33.72
CA PHE A 251 16.76 69.18 -34.66
C PHE A 251 16.33 69.81 -35.98
N TYR A 252 15.20 69.38 -36.54
CA TYR A 252 14.63 69.97 -37.75
C TYR A 252 14.31 71.46 -37.55
N TYR A 253 13.76 71.82 -36.38
CA TYR A 253 13.45 73.20 -36.06
C TYR A 253 14.72 74.05 -35.90
N TRP A 254 15.77 73.51 -35.29
CA TRP A 254 17.07 74.20 -35.16
C TRP A 254 17.80 74.39 -36.48
N TYR A 255 17.66 73.46 -37.43
CA TYR A 255 18.32 73.56 -38.74
C TYR A 255 17.60 74.53 -39.71
N LYS A 256 16.32 74.80 -39.48
CA LYS A 256 15.48 75.62 -40.38
C LYS A 256 15.25 77.06 -39.89
N GLY A 257 15.68 77.38 -38.67
CA GLY A 257 15.69 78.72 -38.09
C GLY A 257 17.09 79.31 -38.11
#